data_AF-A0A7S4N0R3-F1
#
_entry.id   AF-A0A7S4N0R3-F1
#
_cell.length_a   1.000
_cell.length_b   1.000
_cell.length_c   1.000
_cell.angle_alpha   90.00
_cell.angle_beta   90.00
_cell.angle_gamma   90.00
#
_symmetry.space_group_name_H-M   'P 1'
#
loop_
_entity.id
_entity.type
_entity.pdbx_description
1 polymer ?
#
loop_
_entity_poly.entity_id
_entity_poly.type
_entity_poly.pdbx_seq_one_letter_code
_entity_poly.pdbx_strand_id
1 'polypeptide(L)'
;FASNCRYWFEKGWSGIMIEADETKFRALQRNYRNLPRVALKNAMVEAKGNNSILHLAEELAEDGKVDILSIDVDGLDYELLLSLEHQPEFRPSLIIVETNGFIRPDLSSKLDVEASSHNLQQSLKVFQQLGEQLGYELVCFTQNAIFLRRDLAEELKRSWRLEPSCSVNRLYLDALSTNWNDMLLNIQATRKGATESWVQAEIREFGEFNTTISMETLEHLAREEERRKCPQALFEG
;
A
#
# COMPACT_ATOMS: atom_id res chain seq x y z
N PHE A 1 -5.73 17.62 0.73
CA PHE A 1 -4.73 16.54 0.79
C PHE A 1 -5.29 15.47 1.71
N ALA A 2 -5.78 14.36 1.15
CA ALA A 2 -6.11 13.18 1.94
C ALA A 2 -4.88 12.28 1.87
N SER A 3 -4.30 11.95 3.02
CA SER A 3 -3.17 11.01 3.11
C SER A 3 -3.71 9.58 3.06
N ASN A 4 -2.95 8.64 2.48
CA ASN A 4 -3.21 7.20 2.50
C ASN A 4 -3.50 6.69 3.92
N CYS A 5 -2.98 7.36 4.95
CA CYS A 5 -3.13 6.97 6.34
C CYS A 5 -4.28 7.63 7.12
N ARG A 6 -5.03 8.54 6.49
CA ARG A 6 -6.06 9.33 7.18
C ARG A 6 -7.11 8.47 7.88
N TYR A 7 -7.53 7.37 7.26
CA TYR A 7 -8.54 6.47 7.81
C TYR A 7 -8.15 5.93 9.19
N TRP A 8 -6.90 5.45 9.37
CA TRP A 8 -6.46 4.90 10.65
C TRP A 8 -6.43 5.96 11.75
N PHE A 9 -5.97 7.16 11.44
CA PHE A 9 -5.96 8.26 12.40
C PHE A 9 -7.38 8.65 12.84
N GLU A 10 -8.35 8.70 11.93
CA GLU A 10 -9.76 8.94 12.27
C GLU A 10 -10.35 7.82 13.13
N LYS A 11 -9.86 6.59 12.99
CA LYS A 11 -10.22 5.44 13.83
C LYS A 11 -9.48 5.38 15.18
N GLY A 12 -8.72 6.42 15.52
CA GLY A 12 -8.09 6.54 16.84
C GLY A 12 -6.66 6.04 16.93
N TRP A 13 -6.08 5.55 15.83
CA TRP A 13 -4.67 5.14 15.81
C TRP A 13 -3.76 6.35 16.04
N SER A 14 -2.66 6.14 16.75
CA SER A 14 -1.50 7.02 16.74
C SER A 14 -0.66 6.79 15.47
N GLY A 15 0.28 7.67 15.20
CA GLY A 15 1.28 7.39 14.18
C GLY A 15 2.09 8.61 13.77
N ILE A 16 2.83 8.43 12.68
CA ILE A 16 3.81 9.39 12.19
C ILE A 16 3.45 9.74 10.75
N MET A 17 3.50 11.03 10.42
CA MET A 17 3.40 11.52 9.06
C MET A 17 4.64 12.34 8.70
N ILE A 18 5.33 11.92 7.64
CA ILE A 18 6.52 12.57 7.12
C ILE A 18 6.20 13.14 5.74
N GLU A 19 6.58 14.38 5.49
CA GLU A 19 6.40 15.05 4.20
C GLU A 19 7.62 15.93 3.93
N ALA A 20 8.22 15.81 2.74
CA ALA A 20 9.44 16.53 2.38
C ALA A 20 9.16 17.97 1.92
N ASP A 21 8.07 18.18 1.18
CA ASP A 21 7.69 19.50 0.68
C ASP A 21 7.14 20.38 1.80
N GLU A 22 7.79 21.52 2.05
CA GLU A 22 7.42 22.41 3.14
C GLU A 22 5.98 22.95 3.01
N THR A 23 5.50 23.16 1.79
CA THR A 23 4.14 23.68 1.55
C THR A 23 3.09 22.62 1.87
N LYS A 24 3.29 21.39 1.39
CA LYS A 24 2.45 20.23 1.73
C LYS A 24 2.52 19.94 3.22
N PHE A 25 3.69 20.04 3.85
CA PHE A 25 3.85 19.84 5.29
C PHE A 25 3.05 20.86 6.11
N ARG A 26 3.06 22.14 5.73
CA ARG A 26 2.20 23.16 6.38
C ARG A 26 0.72 22.83 6.24
N ALA A 27 0.29 22.25 5.11
CA ALA A 27 -1.08 21.78 4.95
C ALA A 27 -1.38 20.56 5.85
N LEU A 28 -0.44 19.62 5.95
CA LEU A 28 -0.49 18.47 6.85
C LEU A 28 -0.67 18.91 8.30
N GLN A 29 0.15 19.86 8.78
CA GLN A 29 0.01 20.43 10.13
C GLN A 29 -1.38 20.98 10.41
N ARG A 30 -1.99 21.69 9.45
CA ARG A 30 -3.36 22.21 9.60
C ARG A 30 -4.41 21.10 9.68
N ASN A 31 -4.24 20.04 8.90
CA ASN A 31 -5.17 18.91 8.86
C ASN A 31 -5.14 18.09 10.16
N TYR A 32 -3.96 17.93 10.75
CA TYR A 32 -3.73 17.08 11.92
C TYR A 32 -3.57 17.83 13.25
N ARG A 33 -3.72 19.17 13.27
CA ARG A 33 -3.55 20.02 14.47
C ARG A 33 -4.37 19.61 15.70
N ASN A 34 -5.50 18.92 15.50
CA ASN A 34 -6.39 18.48 16.57
C ASN A 34 -6.17 17.01 16.97
N LEU A 35 -5.13 16.36 16.44
CA LEU A 35 -4.82 14.96 16.65
C LEU A 35 -3.41 14.83 17.26
N PRO A 36 -3.25 15.09 18.58
CA PRO A 36 -1.93 15.13 19.23
C PRO A 36 -1.18 13.78 19.21
N ARG A 37 -1.90 12.67 18.97
CA ARG A 37 -1.34 11.32 18.78
C ARG A 37 -0.68 11.09 17.41
N VAL A 38 -0.71 12.09 16.52
CA VAL A 38 -0.10 12.03 15.19
C VAL A 38 1.12 12.94 15.18
N ALA A 39 2.31 12.35 15.24
CA ALA A 39 3.58 13.06 15.11
C ALA A 39 3.79 13.48 13.65
N LEU A 40 4.27 14.71 13.44
CA LEU A 40 4.48 15.27 12.10
C LEU A 40 5.95 15.68 11.95
N LYS A 41 6.60 15.28 10.85
CA LYS A 41 7.99 15.64 10.55
C LYS A 41 8.11 16.18 9.12
N ASN A 42 8.78 17.32 8.96
CA ASN A 42 9.20 17.79 7.64
C ASN A 42 10.60 17.24 7.36
N ALA A 43 10.69 16.18 6.57
CA ALA A 43 11.96 15.54 6.24
C ALA A 43 11.84 14.81 4.89
N MET A 44 12.96 14.75 4.17
CA MET A 44 13.12 13.79 3.08
C MET A 44 13.54 12.46 3.69
N VAL A 45 12.76 11.41 3.48
CA VAL A 45 13.11 10.06 3.95
C VAL A 45 14.25 9.53 3.09
N GLU A 46 15.26 8.95 3.74
CA GLU A 46 16.47 8.46 3.10
C GLU A 46 16.60 6.95 3.31
N ALA A 47 17.25 6.25 2.38
CA ALA A 47 17.53 4.82 2.56
C ALA A 47 18.50 4.55 3.73
N LYS A 48 19.33 5.52 4.12
CA LYS A 48 20.32 5.41 5.20
C LYS A 48 20.54 6.78 5.85
N GLY A 49 20.99 6.78 7.11
CA GLY A 49 21.33 7.98 7.85
C GLY A 49 20.21 8.41 8.82
N ASN A 50 20.26 9.69 9.22
CA ASN A 50 19.39 10.23 10.27
C ASN A 50 17.93 10.38 9.82
N ASN A 51 17.63 10.38 8.52
CA ASN A 51 16.25 10.34 8.03
C ASN A 51 15.86 8.95 7.50
N SER A 52 16.52 7.88 7.96
CA SER A 52 16.07 6.52 7.67
C SER A 52 14.75 6.20 8.37
N ILE A 53 13.99 5.26 7.81
CA ILE A 53 12.67 4.85 8.32
C ILE A 53 12.76 4.44 9.80
N LEU A 54 13.68 3.55 10.17
CA LEU A 54 13.88 3.15 11.56
C LEU A 54 14.22 4.33 12.46
N HIS A 55 15.16 5.19 12.07
CA HIS A 55 15.55 6.32 12.92
C HIS A 55 14.38 7.29 13.18
N LEU A 56 13.61 7.57 12.14
CA LEU A 56 12.41 8.42 12.26
C LEU A 56 11.32 7.73 13.10
N ALA A 57 11.18 6.42 13.01
CA ALA A 57 10.27 5.65 13.85
C ALA A 57 10.71 5.67 15.32
N GLU A 58 11.98 5.44 15.62
CA GLU A 58 12.53 5.51 16.99
C GLU A 58 12.44 6.92 17.58
N GLU A 59 12.61 7.96 16.77
CA GLU A 59 12.49 9.36 17.20
C GLU A 59 11.04 9.72 17.56
N LEU A 60 10.06 9.24 16.79
CA LEU A 60 8.71 9.80 16.78
C LEU A 60 7.61 8.85 17.28
N ALA A 61 7.84 7.54 17.31
CA ALA A 61 6.83 6.58 17.77
C ALA A 61 6.79 6.55 19.30
N GLU A 62 5.61 6.82 19.88
CA GLU A 62 5.43 6.94 21.33
C GLU A 62 5.75 5.64 22.10
N ASP A 63 5.50 4.49 21.49
CA ASP A 63 5.75 3.16 22.05
C ASP A 63 6.93 2.42 21.38
N GLY A 64 7.65 3.10 20.49
CA GLY A 64 8.75 2.53 19.71
C GLY A 64 8.33 1.42 18.73
N LYS A 65 7.03 1.25 18.47
CA LYS A 65 6.51 0.19 17.60
C LYS A 65 5.74 0.79 16.43
N VAL A 66 5.92 0.19 15.25
CA VAL A 66 5.14 0.53 14.05
C VAL A 66 4.49 -0.73 13.55
N ASP A 67 3.15 -0.77 13.57
CA ASP A 67 2.37 -1.91 13.06
C ASP A 67 2.13 -1.83 11.56
N ILE A 68 2.00 -0.61 11.02
CA ILE A 68 1.69 -0.33 9.62
C ILE A 68 2.70 0.68 9.08
N LEU A 69 3.39 0.33 7.99
CA LEU A 69 4.21 1.24 7.21
C LEU A 69 3.52 1.51 5.87
N SER A 70 3.31 2.77 5.53
CA SER A 70 2.87 3.19 4.19
C SER A 70 3.97 4.00 3.53
N ILE A 71 4.35 3.62 2.30
CA ILE A 71 5.34 4.29 1.47
C ILE A 71 4.63 4.81 0.21
N ASP A 72 4.72 6.10 0.02
CA ASP A 72 4.22 6.84 -1.14
C ASP A 72 5.09 8.09 -1.27
N VAL A 73 6.18 7.96 -2.01
CA VAL A 73 7.21 9.01 -2.19
C VAL A 73 7.48 9.29 -3.67
N ASP A 74 6.50 9.03 -4.53
CA ASP A 74 6.54 9.31 -5.96
C ASP A 74 7.79 8.72 -6.66
N GLY A 75 8.04 7.41 -6.52
CA GLY A 75 8.96 6.65 -7.39
C GLY A 75 10.15 6.00 -6.71
N LEU A 76 10.71 6.60 -5.65
CA LEU A 76 11.81 6.00 -4.88
C LEU A 76 11.36 4.95 -3.84
N ASP A 77 10.09 4.53 -3.93
CA ASP A 77 9.44 3.63 -2.98
C ASP A 77 10.19 2.29 -2.84
N TYR A 78 10.73 1.76 -3.95
CA TYR A 78 11.51 0.53 -3.95
C TYR A 78 12.80 0.66 -3.14
N GLU A 79 13.53 1.76 -3.29
CA GLU A 79 14.80 1.96 -2.57
C GLU A 79 14.57 2.14 -1.07
N LEU A 80 13.47 2.81 -0.70
CA LEU A 80 13.05 2.92 0.69
C LEU A 80 12.64 1.57 1.27
N LEU A 81 11.86 0.77 0.53
CA LEU A 81 11.49 -0.57 0.98
C LEU A 81 12.72 -1.48 1.11
N LEU A 82 13.64 -1.45 0.14
CA LEU A 82 14.89 -2.23 0.16
C LEU A 82 15.76 -1.87 1.38
N SER A 83 15.73 -0.62 1.83
CA SER A 83 16.50 -0.18 2.99
C SER A 83 16.18 -0.95 4.28
N LEU A 84 14.98 -1.55 4.37
CA LEU A 84 14.56 -2.37 5.51
C LEU A 84 15.38 -3.67 5.63
N GLU A 85 16.06 -4.12 4.57
CA GLU A 85 16.99 -5.26 4.63
C GLU A 85 18.08 -5.04 5.68
N HIS A 86 18.46 -3.78 5.92
CA HIS A 86 19.48 -3.41 6.89
C HIS A 86 18.92 -3.04 8.27
N GLN A 87 17.61 -3.20 8.48
CA GLN A 87 16.89 -2.84 9.71
C GLN A 87 16.01 -4.02 10.18
N PRO A 88 16.59 -5.20 10.46
CA PRO A 88 15.83 -6.44 10.71
C PRO A 88 14.91 -6.40 11.94
N GLU A 89 15.12 -5.46 12.86
CA GLU A 89 14.29 -5.14 14.02
C GLU A 89 13.01 -4.37 13.65
N PHE A 90 13.04 -3.60 12.55
CA PHE A 90 11.89 -2.85 12.06
C PHE A 90 10.98 -3.75 11.23
N ARG A 91 10.02 -4.40 11.91
CA ARG A 91 9.16 -5.43 11.31
C ARG A 91 7.67 -5.13 11.47
N PRO A 92 7.14 -4.10 10.78
CA PRO A 92 5.71 -3.83 10.78
C PRO A 92 4.91 -5.08 10.37
N SER A 93 3.69 -5.19 10.87
CA SER A 93 2.79 -6.27 10.48
C SER A 93 2.35 -6.11 9.03
N LEU A 94 2.09 -4.87 8.60
CA LEU A 94 1.60 -4.52 7.28
C LEU A 94 2.51 -3.46 6.62
N ILE A 95 2.88 -3.69 5.37
CA ILE A 95 3.54 -2.69 4.52
C ILE A 95 2.63 -2.39 3.34
N ILE A 96 2.44 -1.11 3.04
CA ILE A 96 1.65 -0.62 1.91
C ILE A 96 2.57 0.23 1.06
N VAL A 97 2.67 -0.09 -0.22
CA VAL A 97 3.46 0.70 -1.17
C VAL A 97 2.54 1.16 -2.29
N GLU A 98 2.46 2.46 -2.55
CA GLU A 98 1.69 2.95 -3.69
C GLU A 98 2.34 2.48 -5.00
N THR A 99 1.52 2.00 -5.94
CA THR A 99 1.95 1.70 -7.30
C THR A 99 0.92 2.26 -8.29
N ASN A 100 1.34 3.18 -9.12
CA ASN A 100 0.54 3.93 -10.06
C ASN A 100 0.17 3.13 -11.33
N GLY A 101 0.62 1.89 -11.44
CA GLY A 101 0.18 0.93 -12.45
C GLY A 101 0.52 1.30 -13.89
N PHE A 102 1.45 2.25 -14.11
CA PHE A 102 1.87 2.69 -15.45
C PHE A 102 2.72 1.66 -16.20
N ILE A 103 3.22 0.64 -15.50
CA ILE A 103 4.06 -0.41 -16.06
C ILE A 103 3.34 -1.74 -15.94
N ARG A 104 3.57 -2.61 -16.92
CA ARG A 104 3.12 -4.00 -16.92
C ARG A 104 3.37 -4.66 -15.56
N PRO A 105 2.34 -5.20 -14.90
CA PRO A 105 2.46 -5.67 -13.53
C PRO A 105 3.36 -6.91 -13.40
N ASP A 106 3.51 -7.71 -14.46
CA ASP A 106 4.29 -8.94 -14.52
C ASP A 106 5.78 -8.75 -14.83
N LEU A 107 6.21 -7.54 -15.18
CA LEU A 107 7.61 -7.27 -15.53
C LEU A 107 8.52 -7.55 -14.32
N SER A 108 9.43 -8.50 -14.40
CA SER A 108 10.33 -8.85 -13.28
C SER A 108 11.64 -8.05 -13.27
N SER A 109 11.90 -7.25 -14.31
CA SER A 109 13.09 -6.42 -14.39
C SER A 109 12.88 -5.12 -13.61
N LYS A 110 13.74 -4.90 -12.61
CA LYS A 110 13.80 -3.63 -11.89
C LYS A 110 14.21 -2.50 -12.85
N LEU A 111 13.51 -1.37 -12.78
CA LEU A 111 13.89 -0.13 -13.44
C LEU A 111 15.08 0.50 -12.72
N ASP A 112 15.86 1.28 -13.46
CA ASP A 112 16.96 2.05 -12.89
C ASP A 112 16.45 3.15 -11.93
N VAL A 113 17.31 3.50 -10.97
CA VAL A 113 17.02 4.53 -9.96
C VAL A 113 16.75 5.88 -10.60
N GLU A 114 17.47 6.22 -11.67
CA GLU A 114 17.28 7.47 -12.42
C GLU A 114 15.89 7.54 -13.06
N ALA A 115 15.39 6.44 -13.63
CA ALA A 115 14.01 6.41 -14.13
C ALA A 115 13.01 6.58 -12.97
N SER A 116 13.29 5.89 -11.85
CA SER A 116 12.43 5.90 -10.67
C SER A 116 12.33 7.28 -10.03
N SER A 117 13.43 8.04 -10.00
CA SER A 117 13.48 9.40 -9.44
C SER A 117 12.65 10.43 -10.24
N HIS A 118 12.13 10.04 -11.41
CA HIS A 118 11.25 10.87 -12.24
C HIS A 118 9.79 10.37 -12.19
N ASN A 119 9.33 9.94 -11.00
CA ASN A 119 7.97 9.49 -10.70
C ASN A 119 7.54 8.21 -11.42
N LEU A 120 8.49 7.35 -11.80
CA LEU A 120 8.21 6.07 -12.43
C LEU A 120 8.36 4.93 -11.42
N GLN A 121 7.23 4.40 -10.94
CA GLN A 121 7.25 3.32 -9.95
C GLN A 121 7.56 1.96 -10.59
N GLN A 122 8.10 1.06 -9.77
CA GLN A 122 8.41 -0.31 -10.18
C GLN A 122 7.13 -1.12 -10.47
N SER A 123 7.28 -2.23 -11.19
CA SER A 123 6.16 -3.15 -11.41
C SER A 123 5.71 -3.83 -10.13
N LEU A 124 4.46 -4.31 -10.11
CA LEU A 124 3.94 -5.10 -8.99
C LEU A 124 4.77 -6.37 -8.75
N LYS A 125 5.30 -7.00 -9.81
CA LYS A 125 6.16 -8.19 -9.71
C LYS A 125 7.50 -7.89 -9.03
N VAL A 126 8.11 -6.76 -9.31
CA VAL A 126 9.37 -6.33 -8.66
C VAL A 126 9.15 -6.06 -7.18
N PHE A 127 8.06 -5.39 -6.82
CA PHE A 127 7.68 -5.22 -5.41
C PHE A 127 7.36 -6.54 -4.73
N GLN A 128 6.66 -7.47 -5.40
CA GLN A 128 6.39 -8.82 -4.88
C GLN A 128 7.69 -9.51 -4.47
N GLN A 129 8.67 -9.55 -5.37
CA GLN A 129 9.96 -10.21 -5.14
C GLN A 129 10.72 -9.59 -3.96
N LEU A 130 10.72 -8.25 -3.85
CA LEU A 130 11.35 -7.56 -2.73
C LEU A 130 10.63 -7.86 -1.40
N GLY A 131 9.30 -7.82 -1.38
CA GLY A 131 8.52 -8.19 -0.20
C GLY A 131 8.83 -9.62 0.25
N GLU A 132 8.91 -10.57 -0.68
CA GLU A 132 9.28 -11.94 -0.40
C GLU A 132 10.68 -12.08 0.22
N GLN A 133 11.66 -11.32 -0.28
CA GLN A 133 13.03 -11.25 0.28
C GLN A 133 13.02 -10.72 1.72
N LEU A 134 12.21 -9.69 1.99
CA LEU A 134 12.10 -9.07 3.31
C LEU A 134 11.25 -9.87 4.32
N GLY A 135 10.70 -11.02 3.90
CA GLY A 135 9.88 -11.87 4.77
C GLY A 135 8.41 -11.45 4.87
N TYR A 136 7.90 -10.82 3.81
CA TYR A 136 6.50 -10.45 3.62
C TYR A 136 5.89 -11.23 2.45
N GLU A 137 4.58 -11.14 2.33
CA GLU A 137 3.79 -11.72 1.25
C GLU A 137 2.82 -10.67 0.69
N LEU A 138 2.76 -10.55 -0.64
CA LEU A 138 1.76 -9.72 -1.30
C LEU A 138 0.38 -10.37 -1.18
N VAL A 139 -0.51 -9.76 -0.42
CA VAL A 139 -1.84 -10.33 -0.13
C VAL A 139 -2.98 -9.61 -0.87
N CYS A 140 -2.76 -8.38 -1.31
CA CYS A 140 -3.76 -7.58 -1.99
C CYS A 140 -3.11 -6.51 -2.87
N PHE A 141 -3.85 -6.10 -3.90
CA PHE A 141 -3.49 -4.98 -4.76
C PHE A 141 -4.69 -4.09 -5.02
N THR A 142 -4.55 -2.79 -4.80
CA THR A 142 -5.61 -1.78 -5.01
C THR A 142 -5.03 -0.45 -5.54
N GLN A 143 -4.12 -0.52 -6.52
CA GLN A 143 -3.12 0.55 -6.79
C GLN A 143 -2.15 0.79 -5.63
N ASN A 144 -2.30 0.03 -4.56
CA ASN A 144 -1.34 -0.12 -3.50
C ASN A 144 -0.97 -1.60 -3.42
N ALA A 145 0.32 -1.92 -3.43
CA ALA A 145 0.81 -3.24 -3.12
C ALA A 145 0.78 -3.43 -1.61
N ILE A 146 -0.06 -4.34 -1.13
CA ILE A 146 -0.29 -4.58 0.30
C ILE A 146 0.41 -5.87 0.70
N PHE A 147 1.40 -5.73 1.56
CA PHE A 147 2.27 -6.78 2.04
C PHE A 147 1.98 -7.10 3.50
N LEU A 148 1.71 -8.36 3.80
CA LEU A 148 1.56 -8.86 5.16
C LEU A 148 2.81 -9.62 5.57
N ARG A 149 3.25 -9.44 6.81
CA ARG A 149 4.39 -10.20 7.34
C ARG A 149 4.12 -11.71 7.26
N ARG A 150 5.11 -12.49 6.82
CA ARG A 150 4.90 -13.89 6.42
C ARG A 150 4.32 -14.77 7.53
N ASP A 151 4.73 -14.57 8.77
CA ASP A 151 4.17 -15.28 9.93
C ASP A 151 2.65 -15.06 10.07
N LEU A 152 2.19 -13.83 9.88
CA LEU A 152 0.77 -13.47 9.94
C LEU A 152 0.00 -13.96 8.71
N ALA A 153 0.61 -13.90 7.52
CA ALA A 153 0.00 -14.42 6.29
C ALA A 153 -0.26 -15.93 6.38
N GLU A 154 0.72 -16.69 6.88
CA GLU A 154 0.57 -18.13 7.07
C GLU A 154 -0.48 -18.47 8.14
N GLU A 155 -0.56 -17.70 9.22
CA GLU A 155 -1.62 -17.86 10.23
C GLU A 155 -3.02 -17.62 9.64
N LEU A 156 -3.18 -16.59 8.80
CA LEU A 156 -4.44 -16.32 8.12
C LEU A 156 -4.82 -17.46 7.16
N LYS A 157 -3.90 -17.93 6.32
CA LYS A 157 -4.17 -19.05 5.40
C LYS A 157 -4.62 -20.30 6.15
N ARG A 158 -3.95 -20.63 7.26
CA ARG A 158 -4.31 -21.77 8.12
C ARG A 158 -5.69 -21.61 8.74
N SER A 159 -6.00 -20.42 9.24
CA SER A 159 -7.25 -20.12 9.94
C SER A 159 -8.46 -20.10 9.00
N TRP A 160 -8.26 -19.62 7.77
CA TRP A 160 -9.35 -19.36 6.82
C TRP A 160 -9.42 -20.35 5.64
N ARG A 161 -8.50 -21.34 5.57
CA ARG A 161 -8.39 -22.29 4.46
C ARG A 161 -8.34 -21.59 3.09
N LEU A 162 -7.64 -20.46 3.02
CA LEU A 162 -7.49 -19.70 1.78
C LEU A 162 -6.55 -20.46 0.84
N GLU A 163 -6.96 -20.62 -0.42
CA GLU A 163 -6.11 -21.23 -1.44
C GLU A 163 -4.97 -20.26 -1.82
N PRO A 164 -3.69 -20.70 -1.87
CA PRO A 164 -2.56 -19.78 -1.80
C PRO A 164 -2.20 -19.04 -3.10
N SER A 165 -3.00 -19.11 -4.17
CA SER A 165 -2.53 -18.70 -5.50
C SER A 165 -3.40 -17.62 -6.15
N CYS A 166 -3.09 -16.37 -5.84
CA CYS A 166 -3.40 -15.28 -6.75
C CYS A 166 -2.11 -14.88 -7.49
N SER A 167 -2.13 -14.96 -8.81
CA SER A 167 -1.01 -14.47 -9.61
C SER A 167 -0.99 -12.94 -9.58
N VAL A 168 0.18 -12.32 -9.82
CA VAL A 168 0.32 -10.85 -9.93
C VAL A 168 -0.67 -10.27 -10.94
N ASN A 169 -0.82 -10.93 -12.10
CA ASN A 169 -1.79 -10.52 -13.11
C ASN A 169 -3.23 -10.63 -12.60
N ARG A 170 -3.55 -11.69 -11.83
CA ARG A 170 -4.88 -11.83 -11.26
C ARG A 170 -5.20 -10.73 -10.26
N LEU A 171 -4.28 -10.44 -9.33
CA LEU A 171 -4.41 -9.34 -8.38
C LEU A 171 -4.58 -7.98 -9.08
N TYR A 172 -3.79 -7.74 -10.12
CA TYR A 172 -3.90 -6.52 -10.93
C TYR A 172 -5.26 -6.39 -11.63
N LEU A 173 -5.71 -7.45 -12.29
CA LEU A 173 -7.01 -7.47 -12.97
C LEU A 173 -8.19 -7.33 -12.00
N ASP A 174 -8.12 -7.97 -10.83
CA ASP A 174 -9.13 -7.84 -9.78
C ASP A 174 -9.18 -6.39 -9.24
N ALA A 175 -8.05 -5.70 -9.12
CA ALA A 175 -8.03 -4.28 -8.76
C ALA A 175 -8.67 -3.39 -9.83
N LEU A 176 -8.39 -3.65 -11.11
CA LEU A 176 -8.98 -2.90 -12.23
C LEU A 176 -10.50 -3.10 -12.34
N SER A 177 -10.98 -4.33 -12.12
CA SER A 177 -12.41 -4.62 -12.19
C SER A 177 -13.19 -3.95 -11.04
N THR A 178 -12.53 -3.71 -9.91
CA THR A 178 -13.10 -3.00 -8.76
C THR A 178 -13.13 -1.48 -8.97
N ASN A 179 -12.25 -0.94 -9.85
CA ASN A 179 -12.05 0.50 -10.02
C ASN A 179 -12.29 1.02 -11.46
N TRP A 180 -13.25 0.41 -12.17
CA TRP A 180 -13.56 0.66 -13.59
C TRP A 180 -13.79 2.15 -13.94
N ASN A 181 -14.40 2.92 -13.03
CA ASN A 181 -14.67 4.35 -13.26
C ASN A 181 -13.42 5.23 -13.11
N ASP A 182 -12.52 4.91 -12.18
CA ASP A 182 -11.26 5.64 -11.98
C ASP A 182 -10.27 5.36 -13.12
N MET A 183 -10.30 4.15 -13.68
CA MET A 183 -9.52 3.78 -14.87
C MET A 183 -9.88 4.63 -16.10
N LEU A 184 -11.17 4.86 -16.35
CA LEU A 184 -11.60 5.72 -17.48
C LEU A 184 -11.13 7.18 -17.31
N LEU A 185 -11.09 7.68 -16.07
CA LEU A 185 -10.58 9.02 -15.76
C LEU A 185 -9.07 9.13 -15.92
N ASN A 186 -8.30 8.12 -15.46
CA ASN A 186 -6.83 8.10 -15.60
C ASN A 186 -6.37 7.88 -17.06
N ILE A 187 -7.08 7.04 -17.83
CA ILE A 187 -6.87 6.90 -19.28
C ILE A 187 -7.18 8.22 -19.99
N GLN A 188 -8.21 8.95 -19.56
CA GLN A 188 -8.52 10.27 -20.11
C GLN A 188 -7.52 11.35 -19.70
N ALA A 189 -6.91 11.26 -18.52
CA ALA A 189 -5.88 12.19 -18.04
C ALA A 189 -4.52 11.99 -18.72
N THR A 190 -4.18 10.75 -19.09
CA THR A 190 -2.97 10.41 -19.87
C THR A 190 -3.10 10.70 -21.38
N ARG A 191 -4.26 11.19 -21.85
CA ARG A 191 -4.55 11.58 -23.26
C ARG A 191 -3.70 12.71 -23.84
N LYS A 192 -2.78 13.33 -23.08
CA LYS A 192 -1.88 14.34 -23.67
C LYS A 192 -0.71 13.75 -24.48
N GLY A 193 -0.57 12.43 -24.62
CA GLY A 193 0.54 11.89 -25.43
C GLY A 193 0.46 10.47 -26.01
N ALA A 194 -0.48 9.61 -25.61
CA ALA A 194 -0.54 8.23 -26.11
C ALA A 194 -1.62 8.07 -27.21
N THR A 195 -1.20 7.65 -28.41
CA THR A 195 -2.09 7.42 -29.56
C THR A 195 -2.93 6.14 -29.37
N GLU A 196 -4.21 6.24 -29.75
CA GLU A 196 -5.28 5.23 -29.59
C GLU A 196 -4.96 3.79 -30.02
N SER A 197 -3.91 3.53 -30.79
CA SER A 197 -3.67 2.22 -31.41
C SER A 197 -3.07 1.18 -30.48
N TRP A 198 -2.27 1.56 -29.48
CA TRP A 198 -1.58 0.60 -28.61
C TRP A 198 -2.52 0.03 -27.54
N VAL A 199 -3.34 0.88 -26.92
CA VAL A 199 -4.33 0.48 -25.89
C VAL A 199 -5.41 -0.44 -26.48
N GLN A 200 -5.87 -0.17 -27.71
CA GLN A 200 -6.84 -1.04 -28.40
C GLN A 200 -6.25 -2.41 -28.79
N ALA A 201 -4.94 -2.50 -28.97
CA ALA A 201 -4.25 -3.77 -29.22
C ALA A 201 -4.14 -4.61 -27.94
N GLU A 202 -3.82 -3.97 -26.80
CA GLU A 202 -3.74 -4.63 -25.48
C GLU A 202 -5.12 -5.13 -25.01
N ILE A 203 -6.18 -4.31 -25.14
CA ILE A 203 -7.55 -4.69 -24.73
C ILE A 203 -8.08 -5.91 -25.52
N ARG A 204 -7.69 -6.07 -26.80
CA ARG A 204 -8.11 -7.23 -27.61
C ARG A 204 -7.44 -8.54 -27.19
N GLU A 205 -6.28 -8.47 -26.55
CA GLU A 205 -5.52 -9.66 -26.16
C GLU A 205 -6.06 -10.31 -24.87
N PHE A 206 -6.72 -9.53 -24.01
CA PHE A 206 -7.11 -9.98 -22.66
C PHE A 206 -8.57 -10.44 -22.49
N GLY A 207 -9.44 -10.30 -23.50
CA GLY A 207 -10.80 -10.83 -23.48
C GLY A 207 -11.75 -10.12 -22.49
N GLU A 208 -13.04 -10.07 -22.82
CA GLU A 208 -14.05 -9.40 -22.00
C GLU A 208 -14.30 -10.15 -20.68
N PHE A 209 -14.08 -9.49 -19.54
CA PHE A 209 -14.34 -10.04 -18.21
C PHE A 209 -15.63 -9.51 -17.60
N ASN A 210 -16.53 -10.44 -17.26
CA ASN A 210 -17.60 -10.27 -16.30
C ASN A 210 -17.17 -10.93 -14.98
N THR A 211 -17.21 -10.21 -13.85
CA THR A 211 -17.71 -10.64 -12.52
C THR A 211 -17.30 -9.66 -11.42
N THR A 212 -18.29 -9.07 -10.74
CA THR A 212 -18.13 -8.14 -9.62
C THR A 212 -18.37 -8.88 -8.30
N ILE A 213 -17.48 -8.77 -7.31
CA ILE A 213 -17.85 -9.04 -5.91
C ILE A 213 -18.33 -7.71 -5.33
N SER A 214 -19.58 -7.68 -4.88
CA SER A 214 -20.25 -6.45 -4.44
C SER A 214 -19.67 -5.90 -3.11
N MET A 215 -19.76 -4.59 -2.90
CA MET A 215 -19.41 -3.92 -1.64
C MET A 215 -20.17 -4.49 -0.42
N GLU A 216 -21.38 -5.01 -0.61
CA GLU A 216 -22.13 -5.74 0.44
C GLU A 216 -21.37 -6.96 0.95
N THR A 217 -20.60 -7.63 0.08
CA THR A 217 -19.80 -8.80 0.46
C THR A 217 -18.59 -8.39 1.32
N LEU A 218 -17.95 -7.26 1.00
CA LEU A 218 -16.83 -6.73 1.79
C LEU A 218 -17.30 -6.18 3.15
N GLU A 219 -18.45 -5.51 3.20
CA GLU A 219 -19.04 -5.07 4.48
C GLU A 219 -19.49 -6.24 5.36
N HIS A 220 -20.01 -7.31 4.77
CA HIS A 220 -20.37 -8.52 5.51
C HIS A 220 -19.13 -9.15 6.18
N LEU A 221 -18.00 -9.22 5.46
CA LEU A 221 -16.74 -9.73 5.98
C LEU A 221 -16.19 -8.87 7.13
N ALA A 222 -16.30 -7.55 7.04
CA ALA A 222 -15.88 -6.63 8.10
C ALA A 222 -16.75 -6.77 9.38
N ARG A 223 -18.07 -6.94 9.24
CA ARG A 223 -19.00 -7.10 10.39
C ARG A 223 -18.83 -8.45 11.09
N GLU A 224 -18.52 -9.51 10.35
CA GLU A 224 -18.22 -10.84 10.91
C GLU A 224 -16.94 -10.84 11.76
N GLU A 225 -15.94 -10.04 11.38
CA GLU A 225 -14.69 -9.88 12.15
C GLU A 225 -14.90 -9.07 13.44
N GLU A 226 -15.75 -8.05 13.41
CA GLU A 226 -16.10 -7.23 14.58
C GLU A 226 -16.92 -8.03 15.62
N ARG A 227 -17.81 -8.93 15.16
CA ARG A 227 -18.52 -9.89 16.03
C ARG A 227 -17.58 -10.88 16.71
N ARG A 228 -16.46 -11.26 16.08
CA ARG A 228 -15.47 -12.19 16.63
C ARG A 228 -14.53 -11.56 17.67
N LYS A 229 -14.41 -10.22 17.69
CA LYS A 229 -13.59 -9.47 18.65
C LYS A 229 -14.34 -9.07 19.94
N CYS A 230 -15.66 -9.26 20.00
CA CYS A 230 -16.46 -9.02 21.19
C CYS A 230 -16.75 -10.34 21.91
N PRO A 231 -16.19 -10.63 23.09
CA PRO A 231 -16.63 -11.77 23.89
C PRO A 231 -18.10 -11.55 24.25
N GLN A 232 -18.99 -12.45 23.83
CA GLN A 232 -20.30 -12.57 24.45
C GLN A 232 -20.10 -12.99 25.91
N ALA A 233 -20.05 -11.99 26.79
CA ALA A 233 -20.41 -12.14 28.18
C ALA A 233 -21.06 -10.83 28.59
N LEU A 234 -22.39 -10.80 28.56
CA LEU A 234 -23.28 -10.20 29.57
C LEU A 234 -24.73 -10.23 29.03
N PHE A 235 -25.64 -10.67 29.92
CA PHE A 235 -27.09 -10.93 29.75
C PHE A 235 -27.37 -12.25 29.03
N GLU A 236 -27.80 -13.33 29.69
CA GLU A 236 -28.96 -13.50 30.61
C GLU A 236 -28.58 -14.38 31.82
N GLY A 237 -29.00 -14.14 33.07
CA GLY A 237 -30.04 -13.24 33.54
C GLY A 237 -31.44 -13.79 33.32
#